data_AF-A0A8F2Q3U7-F1
#
_entry.id   AF-A0A8F2Q3U7-F1
#
_cell.length_a   1.000
_cell.length_b   1.000
_cell.length_c   1.000
_cell.angle_alpha   90.00
_cell.angle_beta   90.00
_cell.angle_gamma   90.00
#
_symmetry.space_group_name_H-M   'P 1'
#
loop_
_entity.id
_entity.type
_entity.pdbx_description
1 polymer ?
#
loop_
_entity_poly.entity_id
_entity_poly.type
_entity_poly.pdbx_seq_one_letter_code
_entity_poly.pdbx_strand_id
1 'polypeptide(L)'
;MMLYFFLLFFFIMCFLNNTFLLLIVLDIMMIFLSFIVYLNLYNFFFLFMIFLNVFSTVMGMILIVLNSRLKSNFKSNFYKM
;
A
#
# COMPACT_ATOMS: atom_id res chain seq x y z
N MET A 1 -14.33 5.46 -19.35
CA MET A 1 -15.11 4.33 -18.82
C MET A 1 -14.25 3.32 -18.06
N MET A 2 -13.17 2.78 -18.66
CA MET A 2 -12.22 1.85 -18.00
C MET A 2 -11.59 2.40 -16.70
N LEU A 3 -11.08 3.64 -16.72
CA LEU A 3 -10.52 4.29 -15.53
C LEU A 3 -11.52 4.40 -14.37
N TYR A 4 -12.79 4.61 -14.68
CA TYR A 4 -13.85 4.76 -13.68
C TYR A 4 -14.17 3.42 -13.02
N PHE A 5 -14.26 2.35 -13.82
CA PHE A 5 -14.40 0.98 -13.32
C PHE A 5 -13.20 0.54 -12.48
N PHE A 6 -11.99 0.90 -12.91
CA PHE A 6 -10.77 0.66 -12.17
C PHE A 6 -10.81 1.37 -10.80
N LEU A 7 -11.10 2.67 -10.76
CA LEU A 7 -11.24 3.41 -9.50
C LEU A 7 -12.31 2.82 -8.56
N LEU A 8 -13.44 2.35 -9.09
CA LEU A 8 -14.50 1.72 -8.32
C LEU A 8 -14.05 0.39 -7.68
N PHE A 9 -13.30 -0.44 -8.43
CA PHE A 9 -12.70 -1.66 -7.91
C PHE A 9 -11.72 -1.37 -6.76
N PHE A 10 -10.87 -0.36 -6.93
CA PHE A 10 -9.95 0.10 -5.88
C PHE A 10 -10.69 0.58 -4.63
N PHE A 11 -11.79 1.31 -4.81
CA PHE A 11 -12.62 1.80 -3.71
C PHE A 11 -13.20 0.64 -2.89
N ILE A 12 -13.68 -0.41 -3.54
CA ILE A 12 -14.19 -1.64 -2.88
C ILE A 12 -13.06 -2.35 -2.11
N MET A 13 -11.88 -2.45 -2.70
CA MET A 13 -10.73 -3.10 -2.07
C MET A 13 -10.24 -2.34 -0.82
N CYS A 14 -10.38 -1.01 -0.77
CA CYS A 14 -10.08 -0.22 0.42
C CYS A 14 -10.99 -0.52 1.61
N PHE A 15 -12.21 -1.03 1.39
CA PHE A 15 -13.11 -1.44 2.47
C PHE A 15 -12.84 -2.85 3.00
N LEU A 16 -11.93 -3.61 2.36
CA LEU A 16 -11.49 -4.88 2.91
C LEU A 16 -10.65 -4.61 4.16
N ASN A 17 -11.02 -5.24 5.27
CA ASN A 17 -10.37 -5.08 6.57
C ASN A 17 -8.98 -5.78 6.66
N ASN A 18 -8.33 -6.01 5.52
CA ASN A 18 -7.03 -6.65 5.41
C ASN A 18 -5.98 -5.63 4.99
N THR A 19 -5.14 -5.22 5.95
CA THR A 19 -4.09 -4.22 5.77
C THR A 19 -3.04 -4.63 4.73
N PHE A 20 -2.82 -5.92 4.52
CA PHE A 20 -1.88 -6.42 3.50
C PHE A 20 -2.40 -6.18 2.07
N LEU A 21 -3.68 -6.48 1.85
CA LEU A 21 -4.33 -6.21 0.56
C LEU A 21 -4.38 -4.71 0.27
N LEU A 22 -4.64 -3.89 1.30
CA LEU A 22 -4.67 -2.44 1.16
C LEU A 22 -3.31 -1.84 0.74
N LEU A 23 -2.21 -2.43 1.22
CA LEU A 23 -0.85 -2.04 0.79
C LEU A 23 -0.58 -2.39 -0.68
N ILE A 24 -0.95 -3.60 -1.12
CA ILE A 24 -0.81 -3.99 -2.54
C ILE A 24 -1.59 -3.04 -3.44
N VAL A 25 -2.80 -2.66 -3.02
CA VAL A 25 -3.67 -1.71 -3.72
C VAL A 25 -2.99 -0.33 -3.83
N LEU A 26 -2.39 0.16 -2.75
CA LEU A 26 -1.62 1.41 -2.75
C LEU A 26 -0.42 1.35 -3.71
N ASP A 27 0.33 0.25 -3.73
CA ASP A 27 1.51 0.09 -4.60
C ASP A 27 1.12 0.11 -6.09
N ILE A 28 0.00 -0.55 -6.45
CA ILE A 28 -0.51 -0.52 -7.83
C ILE A 28 -0.92 0.90 -8.25
N MET A 29 -1.53 1.67 -7.34
CA MET A 29 -1.87 3.08 -7.62
C MET A 29 -0.62 3.94 -7.82
N MET A 30 0.41 3.75 -7.00
CA MET A 30 1.67 4.48 -7.13
C MET A 30 2.40 4.16 -8.44
N ILE A 31 2.37 2.90 -8.88
CA ILE A 31 2.89 2.49 -10.19
C ILE A 31 2.11 3.18 -11.31
N PHE A 32 0.77 3.22 -11.24
CA PHE A 32 -0.05 3.88 -12.24
C PHE A 32 0.25 5.39 -12.33
N LEU A 33 0.41 6.05 -11.18
CA LEU A 33 0.79 7.46 -11.11
C LEU A 33 2.20 7.70 -11.70
N SER A 34 3.15 6.81 -11.42
CA SER A 34 4.51 6.90 -11.98
C SER A 34 4.50 6.77 -13.51
N PHE A 35 3.62 5.94 -14.06
CA PHE A 35 3.45 5.78 -15.50
C PHE A 35 2.90 7.05 -16.15
N ILE A 36 1.93 7.73 -15.52
CA ILE A 36 1.41 9.02 -15.99
C ILE A 36 2.51 10.10 -15.98
N VAL A 37 3.33 10.13 -14.93
CA VAL A 37 4.46 11.07 -14.83
C VAL A 37 5.48 10.82 -15.94
N TYR A 38 5.80 9.55 -16.22
CA TYR A 38 6.71 9.17 -17.29
C TYR A 38 6.20 9.61 -18.67
N LEU A 39 4.91 9.41 -18.94
CA LEU A 39 4.27 9.86 -20.19
C LEU A 39 4.32 11.38 -20.37
N ASN A 40 4.33 12.15 -19.27
CA ASN A 40 4.44 13.61 -19.31
C ASN A 40 5.89 14.11 -19.39
N LEU A 41 6.89 13.23 -19.65
CA LEU A 41 8.31 13.55 -19.81
C LEU A 41 8.99 14.17 -18.57
N TYR A 42 8.38 14.08 -17.39
CA TYR A 42 8.95 14.57 -16.14
C TYR A 42 9.90 13.55 -15.50
N ASN A 43 11.04 13.29 -16.15
CA ASN A 43 11.99 12.23 -15.76
C ASN A 43 12.58 12.42 -14.35
N PHE A 44 12.87 13.66 -13.92
CA PHE A 44 13.36 13.91 -12.55
C PHE A 44 12.31 13.53 -11.50
N PHE A 45 11.05 13.89 -11.75
CA PHE A 45 9.95 13.58 -10.84
C PHE A 45 9.65 12.07 -10.81
N PHE A 46 9.81 11.38 -11.95
CA PHE A 46 9.67 9.93 -12.03
C PHE A 46 10.65 9.17 -11.13
N LEU A 47 11.94 9.55 -11.14
CA LEU A 47 12.95 8.95 -10.25
C LEU A 47 12.61 9.16 -8.78
N PHE A 48 12.14 10.37 -8.42
CA PHE A 48 11.69 10.68 -7.07
C PHE A 48 10.48 9.84 -6.65
N MET A 49 9.52 9.63 -7.57
CA MET A 49 8.35 8.78 -7.34
C MET A 49 8.73 7.31 -7.11
N ILE A 50 9.70 6.76 -7.85
CA ILE A 50 10.21 5.41 -7.61
C ILE A 50 10.82 5.30 -6.21
N PHE A 51 11.65 6.27 -5.84
CA PHE A 51 12.28 6.30 -4.52
C PHE A 51 11.22 6.30 -3.41
N LEU A 52 10.22 7.18 -3.50
CA LEU A 52 9.12 7.23 -2.54
C LEU A 52 8.34 5.91 -2.46
N ASN A 53 8.13 5.23 -3.59
CA ASN A 53 7.41 3.95 -3.61
C ASN A 53 8.17 2.83 -2.88
N VAL A 54 9.50 2.79 -3.01
CA VAL A 54 10.32 1.85 -2.25
C VAL A 54 10.26 2.16 -0.75
N PHE A 55 10.30 3.43 -0.37
CA PHE A 55 10.17 3.82 1.04
C PHE A 55 8.78 3.47 1.62
N SER A 56 7.70 3.70 0.87
CA SER A 56 6.35 3.37 1.33
C SER A 56 6.14 1.88 1.55
N THR A 57 6.64 1.03 0.64
CA THR A 57 6.55 -0.43 0.78
C THR A 57 7.30 -0.95 2.00
N VAL A 58 8.52 -0.48 2.24
CA VAL A 58 9.31 -0.83 3.43
C VAL A 58 8.57 -0.45 4.71
N MET A 59 8.04 0.77 4.79
CA MET A 59 7.29 1.24 5.95
C MET A 59 5.97 0.46 6.15
N GLY A 60 5.28 0.12 5.06
CA GLY A 60 4.08 -0.72 5.09
C GLY A 60 4.37 -2.10 5.68
N MET A 61 5.46 -2.74 5.26
CA MET A 61 5.88 -4.04 5.79
C MET A 61 6.25 -3.97 7.27
N ILE A 62 6.96 -2.93 7.70
CA ILE A 62 7.28 -2.69 9.12
C ILE A 62 5.98 -2.59 9.94
N LEU A 63 4.98 -1.85 9.46
CA LEU A 63 3.68 -1.71 10.13
C LEU A 63 2.93 -3.05 10.23
N ILE A 64 2.94 -3.87 9.17
CA ILE A 64 2.34 -5.21 9.21
C ILE A 64 3.03 -6.10 10.26
N VAL A 65 4.37 -6.10 10.28
CA VAL A 65 5.15 -6.89 11.24
C VAL A 65 4.90 -6.41 12.67
N LEU A 66 4.85 -5.11 12.91
CA LEU A 66 4.50 -4.56 14.23
C LEU A 66 3.08 -4.95 14.65
N ASN A 67 2.10 -4.80 13.76
CA ASN A 67 0.70 -5.08 14.06
C ASN A 67 0.48 -6.58 14.35
N SER A 68 1.14 -7.46 13.60
CA SER A 68 1.11 -8.90 13.86
C SER A 68 1.74 -9.27 15.22
N ARG A 69 2.86 -8.66 15.59
CA ARG A 69 3.52 -8.87 16.90
C ARG A 69 2.69 -8.35 18.07
N LEU A 70 2.05 -7.18 17.92
CA LEU A 70 1.16 -6.64 18.95
C LEU A 70 -0.02 -7.58 19.18
N LYS A 71 -0.68 -8.01 18.11
CA LYS A 71 -1.84 -8.92 18.20
C LYS A 71 -1.46 -10.28 18.78
N SER A 72 -0.27 -10.82 18.47
CA SER A 72 0.21 -12.06 19.09
C SER A 72 0.53 -11.91 20.57
N ASN A 73 1.19 -10.81 20.95
CA ASN A 73 1.58 -10.56 22.35
C ASN A 73 0.37 -10.32 23.26
N PHE A 74 -0.67 -9.63 22.78
CA PHE A 74 -1.93 -9.49 23.52
C PHE A 74 -2.62 -10.83 23.72
N LYS A 75 -2.64 -11.69 22.69
CA LYS A 75 -3.27 -13.02 22.79
C LYS A 75 -2.52 -13.92 23.77
N SER A 76 -1.18 -13.94 23.75
CA SER A 76 -0.39 -14.74 24.68
C SER A 76 -0.47 -14.28 26.13
N ASN A 77 -0.64 -12.98 26.38
CA ASN A 77 -0.82 -12.45 27.73
C ASN A 77 -2.22 -12.76 28.30
N PHE A 78 -3.25 -12.79 27.45
CA PHE A 78 -4.60 -13.19 27.89
C PHE A 78 -4.71 -14.66 28.27
N TYR A 79 -3.98 -15.57 27.60
CA TYR A 79 -3.96 -16.99 27.97
C TYR A 79 -3.05 -17.31 29.17
N LYS A 80 -2.30 -16.34 29.68
CA LYS A 80 -1.45 -16.48 30.88
C LYS A 80 -2.08 -15.90 32.15
N MET A 81 -3.18 -15.15 32.05
CA MET A 81 -4.05 -14.80 33.18
C MET A 81 -5.12 -15.87 33.37
#